data_AF-D0NTN0-F1
#
_entry.id   AF-D0NTN0-F1
#
_cell.length_a   1.000
_cell.length_b   1.000
_cell.length_c   1.000
_cell.angle_alpha   90.00
_cell.angle_beta   90.00
_cell.angle_gamma   90.00
#
_symmetry.space_group_name_H-M   'P 1'
#
loop_
_entity.id
_entity.type
_entity.pdbx_description
1 polymer ?
#
loop_
_entity_poly.entity_id
_entity_poly.type
_entity_poly.pdbx_seq_one_letter_code
_entity_poly.pdbx_strand_id
1 'polypeptide(L)'
;MALNHSCIPNVAPSFDPRTRTLAFHAIVEIPQGYAVKYSYIDLLQTRKRRQSLLLKGFGFDCVCDRSRVLVQLVQLVNANQSDVKQRVASLKKQHENVFKRSVEAQFALFTAEMQLARAQRDWVNVIEAAEMLLEIWTRCGLPDCYHTTETLHLQICLAAKQAGMLEKYERSAQKVSTIRQICGYSHPENLVS
;
A
#
# COMPACT_ATOMS: atom_id res chain seq x y z
N MET A 1 18.83 -20.22 3.94
CA MET A 1 18.52 -19.67 2.60
C MET A 1 18.28 -18.18 2.76
N ALA A 2 19.02 -17.32 2.06
CA ALA A 2 18.80 -15.88 2.10
C ALA A 2 17.96 -15.47 0.88
N LEU A 3 16.82 -14.82 1.11
CA LEU A 3 15.97 -14.30 0.04
C LEU A 3 16.41 -12.90 -0.33
N ASN A 4 16.65 -12.64 -1.61
CA ASN A 4 17.10 -11.35 -2.10
C ASN A 4 15.95 -10.33 -2.21
N HIS A 5 16.31 -9.04 -2.20
CA HIS A 5 15.37 -7.95 -2.38
C HIS A 5 14.81 -7.88 -3.82
N SER A 6 13.53 -7.56 -3.95
CA SER A 6 12.94 -6.99 -5.17
C SER A 6 11.90 -5.92 -4.84
N CYS A 7 11.90 -4.83 -5.60
CA CYS A 7 10.82 -3.83 -5.58
C CYS A 7 9.55 -4.28 -6.34
N ILE A 8 9.61 -5.46 -6.98
CA ILE A 8 8.50 -6.21 -7.58
C ILE A 8 8.67 -7.66 -7.09
N PRO A 9 8.27 -7.95 -5.83
CA PRO A 9 8.53 -9.24 -5.22
C PRO A 9 7.62 -10.33 -5.81
N ASN A 10 8.08 -11.58 -5.74
CA ASN A 10 7.27 -12.75 -6.10
C ASN A 10 6.83 -13.58 -4.88
N VAL A 11 7.30 -13.22 -3.69
CA VAL A 11 6.78 -13.72 -2.41
C VAL A 11 6.49 -12.59 -1.43
N ALA A 12 5.52 -12.81 -0.55
CA ALA A 12 5.22 -11.94 0.59
C ALA A 12 5.53 -12.66 1.92
N PRO A 13 6.14 -11.97 2.90
CA PRO A 13 6.37 -12.52 4.23
C PRO A 13 5.09 -12.45 5.09
N SER A 14 4.87 -13.45 5.91
CA SER A 14 3.90 -13.45 7.00
C SER A 14 4.58 -13.87 8.30
N PHE A 15 4.22 -13.24 9.41
CA PHE A 15 4.76 -13.58 10.73
C PHE A 15 3.64 -14.05 11.64
N ASP A 16 3.78 -15.26 12.19
CA ASP A 16 2.91 -15.77 13.23
C ASP A 16 3.57 -15.53 14.59
N PRO A 17 3.07 -14.60 15.42
CA PRO A 17 3.66 -14.30 16.72
C PRO A 17 3.51 -15.45 17.74
N ARG A 18 2.52 -16.34 17.55
CA ARG A 18 2.28 -17.47 18.49
C ARG A 18 3.34 -18.53 18.34
N THR A 19 3.63 -18.92 17.09
CA THR A 19 4.69 -19.90 16.78
C THR A 19 6.06 -19.25 16.57
N ARG A 20 6.11 -17.91 16.51
CA ARG A 20 7.30 -17.10 16.15
C ARG A 20 7.89 -17.50 14.79
N THR A 21 7.02 -17.88 13.86
CA THR A 21 7.40 -18.37 12.53
C THR A 21 7.28 -17.27 11.50
N LEU A 22 8.34 -17.09 10.70
CA LEU A 22 8.31 -16.27 9.48
C LEU A 22 8.13 -17.21 8.28
N ALA A 23 7.01 -17.07 7.58
CA ALA A 23 6.72 -17.80 6.35
C ALA A 23 6.77 -16.86 5.14
N PHE A 24 7.08 -17.42 3.97
CA PHE A 24 7.08 -16.69 2.70
C PHE A 24 6.13 -17.39 1.75
N HIS A 25 5.17 -16.62 1.23
CA HIS A 25 4.11 -17.14 0.37
C HIS A 25 4.28 -16.60 -1.04
N ALA A 26 4.21 -17.48 -2.03
CA ALA A 26 4.17 -17.06 -3.43
C ALA A 26 2.91 -16.22 -3.70
N ILE A 27 3.13 -15.01 -4.23
CA ILE A 27 2.04 -14.07 -4.59
C ILE A 27 1.84 -13.97 -6.11
N VAL A 28 2.72 -14.64 -6.85
CA VAL A 28 2.67 -14.88 -8.30
C VAL A 28 3.25 -16.26 -8.57
N GLU A 29 3.01 -16.82 -9.74
CA GLU A 29 3.66 -18.06 -10.17
C GLU A 29 5.19 -17.87 -10.28
N ILE A 30 5.96 -18.85 -9.78
CA ILE A 30 7.43 -18.83 -9.80
C ILE A 30 7.91 -20.06 -10.57
N PRO A 31 8.37 -19.91 -11.82
CA PRO A 31 8.87 -21.04 -12.60
C PRO A 31 10.14 -21.65 -12.00
N GLN A 32 10.40 -22.92 -12.31
CA GLN A 32 11.62 -23.60 -11.85
C GLN A 32 12.89 -22.84 -12.30
N GLY A 33 13.85 -22.70 -11.38
CA GLY A 33 15.10 -21.98 -11.64
C GLY A 33 15.01 -20.46 -11.47
N TYR A 34 13.83 -19.88 -11.23
CA TYR A 34 13.69 -18.46 -10.92
C TYR A 34 14.01 -18.17 -9.46
N ALA A 35 14.64 -17.02 -9.22
CA ALA A 35 14.98 -16.59 -7.87
C ALA A 35 13.73 -16.14 -7.09
N VAL A 36 13.61 -16.64 -5.86
CA VAL A 36 12.60 -16.20 -4.89
C VAL A 36 13.05 -14.89 -4.24
N LYS A 37 12.23 -13.84 -4.32
CA LYS A 37 12.56 -12.48 -3.89
C LYS A 37 11.38 -11.81 -3.18
N TYR A 38 11.67 -11.17 -2.05
CA TYR A 38 10.69 -10.38 -1.30
C TYR A 38 11.14 -8.91 -1.18
N SER A 39 10.26 -8.03 -0.74
CA SER A 39 10.64 -6.64 -0.48
C SER A 39 11.13 -6.47 0.95
N TYR A 40 12.32 -5.88 1.12
CA TYR A 40 12.90 -5.58 2.45
C TYR A 40 12.32 -4.30 3.05
N ILE A 41 11.68 -3.51 2.20
CA ILE A 41 11.19 -2.18 2.49
C ILE A 41 9.75 -2.06 1.99
N ASP A 42 9.05 -1.04 2.45
CA ASP A 42 7.76 -0.69 1.90
C ASP A 42 7.87 -0.40 0.38
N LEU A 43 6.97 -1.00 -0.38
CA LEU A 43 6.87 -0.81 -1.82
C LEU A 43 6.39 0.61 -2.15
N LEU A 44 5.69 1.32 -1.27
CA LEU A 44 5.20 2.68 -1.50
C LEU A 44 6.24 3.77 -1.24
N GLN A 45 7.48 3.46 -1.58
CA GLN A 45 8.60 4.36 -1.44
C GLN A 45 9.17 4.65 -2.82
N THR A 46 9.92 5.73 -2.89
CA THR A 46 10.37 6.33 -4.15
C THR A 46 11.70 5.75 -4.50
N ARG A 47 12.14 5.82 -5.76
CA ARG A 47 13.47 5.27 -6.09
C ARG A 47 14.55 5.84 -5.16
N LYS A 48 14.64 7.16 -4.99
CA LYS A 48 15.66 7.77 -4.11
C LYS A 48 15.52 7.33 -2.66
N ARG A 49 14.30 7.21 -2.12
CA ARG A 49 14.08 6.75 -0.74
C ARG A 49 14.37 5.24 -0.60
N ARG A 50 13.93 4.41 -1.54
CA ARG A 50 14.25 2.98 -1.62
C ARG A 50 15.75 2.77 -1.69
N GLN A 51 16.45 3.43 -2.62
CA GLN A 51 17.92 3.39 -2.69
C GLN A 51 18.56 3.81 -1.37
N SER A 52 18.12 4.94 -0.79
CA SER A 52 18.68 5.38 0.49
C SER A 52 18.43 4.40 1.63
N LEU A 53 17.26 3.74 1.69
CA LEU A 53 16.94 2.75 2.72
C LEU A 53 17.75 1.48 2.51
N LEU A 54 17.91 1.03 1.27
CA LEU A 54 18.67 -0.16 0.92
C LEU A 54 20.18 0.05 1.10
N LEU A 55 20.70 1.20 0.68
CA LEU A 55 22.11 1.54 0.88
C LEU A 55 22.43 1.70 2.37
N LYS A 56 21.63 2.45 3.13
CA LYS A 56 21.90 2.67 4.57
C LYS A 56 21.61 1.44 5.45
N GLY A 57 20.56 0.69 5.13
CA GLY A 57 20.10 -0.44 5.95
C GLY A 57 20.74 -1.77 5.57
N PHE A 58 21.12 -1.93 4.29
CA PHE A 58 21.53 -3.22 3.72
C PHE A 58 22.83 -3.13 2.88
N GLY A 59 23.39 -1.94 2.68
CA GLY A 59 24.69 -1.76 2.04
C GLY A 59 24.70 -1.97 0.52
N PHE A 60 23.56 -1.89 -0.18
CA PHE A 60 23.51 -2.07 -1.64
C PHE A 60 22.56 -1.10 -2.36
N ASP A 61 22.87 -0.85 -3.63
CA ASP A 61 21.99 -0.13 -4.56
C ASP A 61 21.11 -1.11 -5.34
N CYS A 62 19.79 -0.88 -5.34
CA CYS A 62 18.85 -1.71 -6.08
C CYS A 62 18.84 -1.35 -7.56
N VAL A 63 19.20 -2.28 -8.44
CA VAL A 63 19.23 -2.05 -9.89
C VAL A 63 17.91 -2.31 -10.61
N CYS A 64 16.80 -2.56 -9.89
CA CYS A 64 15.52 -2.87 -10.52
C CYS A 64 14.98 -1.72 -11.40
N ASP A 65 14.21 -2.08 -12.44
CA ASP A 65 13.64 -1.15 -13.43
C ASP A 65 12.48 -0.29 -12.89
N ARG A 66 12.16 -0.40 -11.61
CA ARG A 66 11.10 0.41 -11.00
C ARG A 66 11.50 1.89 -11.03
N SER A 67 10.79 2.65 -11.86
CA SER A 67 11.04 4.04 -12.21
C SER A 67 10.78 5.04 -11.06
N ARG A 68 11.23 6.28 -11.30
CA ARG A 68 11.56 7.37 -10.37
C ARG A 68 10.30 8.23 -10.11
N VAL A 69 10.00 8.73 -8.90
CA VAL A 69 10.45 10.01 -8.28
C VAL A 69 9.51 10.36 -7.09
N LEU A 70 9.99 10.55 -5.85
CA LEU A 70 9.30 11.35 -4.79
C LEU A 70 10.28 11.58 -3.60
N VAL A 71 10.46 12.80 -3.11
CA VAL A 71 11.27 13.02 -1.89
C VAL A 71 10.67 14.05 -0.93
N GLN A 72 9.52 14.66 -1.20
CA GLN A 72 9.12 15.83 -0.39
C GLN A 72 7.87 15.67 0.49
N LEU A 73 7.20 14.52 0.52
CA LEU A 73 5.87 14.42 1.15
C LEU A 73 5.82 13.75 2.54
N VAL A 74 6.93 13.17 3.01
CA VAL A 74 7.00 12.56 4.35
C VAL A 74 7.01 13.60 5.49
N GLN A 75 7.22 14.89 5.19
CA GLN A 75 7.31 15.96 6.18
C GLN A 75 5.99 16.71 6.45
N LEU A 76 4.94 16.50 5.64
CA LEU A 76 3.68 17.24 5.76
C LEU A 76 2.61 16.57 6.62
N VAL A 77 2.74 15.27 6.93
CA VAL A 77 1.67 14.49 7.59
C VAL A 77 1.73 14.56 9.13
N ASN A 78 2.77 15.17 9.72
CA ASN A 78 2.99 15.18 11.18
C ASN A 78 2.63 16.51 11.89
N ALA A 79 1.94 17.45 11.25
CA ALA A 79 1.51 18.69 11.90
C ALA A 79 -0.02 18.74 12.04
N ASN A 80 -0.50 18.81 13.28
CA ASN A 80 -1.91 18.84 13.66
C ASN A 80 -2.70 20.05 13.13
N GLN A 81 -4.00 19.80 12.90
CA GLN A 81 -5.20 20.64 13.10
C GLN A 81 -5.77 21.58 12.00
N SER A 82 -7.10 21.41 11.87
CA SER A 82 -8.20 22.24 11.34
C SER A 82 -8.22 22.81 9.91
N ASP A 83 -7.11 22.88 9.18
CA ASP A 83 -7.10 23.53 7.84
C ASP A 83 -6.60 22.63 6.70
N VAL A 84 -6.53 21.32 6.95
CA VAL A 84 -5.89 20.38 6.02
C VAL A 84 -6.71 20.19 4.74
N LYS A 85 -8.05 20.30 4.78
CA LYS A 85 -8.91 20.14 3.60
C LYS A 85 -8.72 21.28 2.59
N GLN A 86 -8.70 22.54 3.04
CA GLN A 86 -8.44 23.69 2.17
C GLN A 86 -6.99 23.70 1.69
N ARG A 87 -6.02 23.29 2.51
CA ARG A 87 -4.62 23.15 2.07
C ARG A 87 -4.40 22.03 1.06
N VAL A 88 -5.01 20.86 1.25
CA VAL A 88 -4.95 19.76 0.26
C VAL A 88 -5.67 20.14 -1.03
N ALA A 89 -6.85 20.78 -0.94
CA ALA A 89 -7.59 21.24 -2.11
C ALA A 89 -6.86 22.36 -2.87
N SER A 90 -6.26 23.33 -2.17
CA SER A 90 -5.46 24.39 -2.77
C SER A 90 -4.17 23.85 -3.38
N LEU A 91 -3.46 22.93 -2.70
CA LEU A 91 -2.30 22.25 -3.26
C LEU A 91 -2.66 21.45 -4.52
N LYS A 92 -3.77 20.69 -4.49
CA LYS A 92 -4.29 19.93 -5.65
C LYS A 92 -4.55 20.84 -6.84
N LYS A 93 -5.14 22.02 -6.61
CA LYS A 93 -5.44 23.02 -7.64
C LYS A 93 -4.18 23.72 -8.15
N GLN A 94 -3.29 24.14 -7.25
CA GLN A 94 -2.05 24.85 -7.58
C GLN A 94 -1.03 23.96 -8.31
N HIS A 95 -1.00 22.67 -7.99
CA HIS A 95 -0.06 21.71 -8.54
C HIS A 95 -0.73 20.62 -9.37
N GLU A 96 -1.90 20.92 -9.98
CA GLU A 96 -2.69 19.95 -10.76
C GLU A 96 -1.84 19.28 -11.85
N ASN A 97 -0.99 20.05 -12.53
CA ASN A 97 -0.08 19.53 -13.56
C ASN A 97 0.98 18.56 -13.01
N VAL A 98 1.40 18.73 -11.76
CA VAL A 98 2.34 17.83 -11.09
C VAL A 98 1.62 16.54 -10.70
N PHE A 99 0.41 16.64 -10.14
CA PHE A 99 -0.42 15.48 -9.81
C PHE A 99 -0.82 14.70 -11.06
N LYS A 100 -1.17 15.34 -12.17
CA LYS A 100 -1.48 14.62 -13.42
C LYS A 100 -0.29 13.83 -13.98
N ARG A 101 0.95 14.26 -13.72
CA ARG A 101 2.15 13.70 -14.33
C ARG A 101 2.99 12.81 -13.41
N SER A 102 2.77 12.86 -12.09
CA SER A 102 3.50 12.05 -11.11
C SER A 102 2.58 11.09 -10.38
N VAL A 103 2.83 9.79 -10.58
CA VAL A 103 2.11 8.70 -9.93
C VAL A 103 2.31 8.74 -8.41
N GLU A 104 3.47 9.18 -7.97
CA GLU A 104 3.81 9.30 -6.56
C GLU A 104 3.13 10.49 -5.89
N ALA A 105 3.02 11.61 -6.60
CA ALA A 105 2.23 12.74 -6.13
C ALA A 105 0.74 12.36 -6.02
N GLN A 106 0.21 11.62 -6.99
CA GLN A 106 -1.15 11.06 -6.92
C GLN A 106 -1.29 10.14 -5.71
N PHE A 107 -0.35 9.22 -5.51
CA PHE A 107 -0.42 8.27 -4.40
C PHE A 107 -0.41 8.97 -3.04
N ALA A 108 0.48 9.95 -2.87
CA ALA A 108 0.54 10.72 -1.63
C ALA A 108 -0.70 11.60 -1.43
N LEU A 109 -1.22 12.20 -2.49
CA LEU A 109 -2.46 12.98 -2.46
C LEU A 109 -3.63 12.10 -2.02
N PHE A 110 -3.86 10.96 -2.68
CA PHE A 110 -4.97 10.08 -2.36
C PHE A 110 -4.80 9.41 -0.99
N THR A 111 -3.57 9.15 -0.53
CA THR A 111 -3.33 8.68 0.84
C THR A 111 -3.76 9.73 1.86
N ALA A 112 -3.39 11.00 1.63
CA ALA A 112 -3.80 12.10 2.50
C ALA A 112 -5.32 12.35 2.43
N GLU A 113 -5.92 12.35 1.23
CA GLU A 113 -7.36 12.48 1.03
C GLU A 113 -8.13 11.37 1.76
N MET A 114 -7.70 10.11 1.64
CA MET A 114 -8.29 8.97 2.35
C MET A 114 -8.23 9.15 3.88
N GLN A 115 -7.08 9.55 4.42
CA GLN A 115 -6.91 9.77 5.86
C GLN A 115 -7.81 10.92 6.36
N LEU A 116 -7.91 12.00 5.59
CA LEU A 116 -8.76 13.15 5.93
C LEU A 116 -10.24 12.80 5.86
N ALA A 117 -10.66 12.10 4.80
CA ALA A 117 -12.03 11.63 4.64
C ALA A 117 -12.42 10.71 5.81
N ARG A 118 -11.52 9.80 6.21
CA ARG A 118 -11.73 8.92 7.36
C ARG A 118 -11.88 9.70 8.66
N ALA A 119 -11.05 10.72 8.89
CA ALA A 119 -11.16 11.58 10.07
C ALA A 119 -12.50 12.36 10.10
N GLN A 120 -13.03 12.72 8.94
CA GLN A 120 -14.31 13.42 8.77
C GLN A 120 -15.53 12.49 8.73
N ARG A 121 -15.34 11.17 8.80
CA ARG A 121 -16.39 10.15 8.58
C ARG A 121 -17.07 10.27 7.21
N ASP A 122 -16.35 10.80 6.23
CA ASP A 122 -16.77 10.90 4.85
C ASP A 122 -16.44 9.58 4.12
N TRP A 123 -17.30 8.59 4.33
CA TRP A 123 -17.05 7.21 3.91
C TRP A 123 -16.98 7.04 2.39
N VAL A 124 -17.73 7.87 1.63
CA VAL A 124 -17.71 7.83 0.17
C VAL A 124 -16.33 8.26 -0.33
N ASN A 125 -15.78 9.36 0.19
CA ASN A 125 -14.44 9.81 -0.20
C ASN A 125 -13.32 8.88 0.29
N VAL A 126 -13.51 8.14 1.39
CA VAL A 126 -12.56 7.07 1.79
C VAL A 126 -12.51 5.98 0.72
N ILE A 127 -13.68 5.56 0.23
CA ILE A 127 -13.78 4.53 -0.82
C ILE A 127 -13.12 5.02 -2.10
N GLU A 128 -13.49 6.21 -2.59
CA GLU A 128 -12.95 6.78 -3.83
C GLU A 128 -11.43 6.91 -3.77
N ALA A 129 -10.90 7.48 -2.68
CA ALA A 129 -9.46 7.64 -2.54
C ALA A 129 -8.73 6.28 -2.47
N ALA A 130 -9.30 5.29 -1.77
CA ALA A 130 -8.73 3.93 -1.72
C ALA A 130 -8.75 3.23 -3.08
N GLU A 131 -9.80 3.41 -3.89
CA GLU A 131 -9.88 2.89 -5.25
C GLU A 131 -8.83 3.53 -6.17
N MET A 132 -8.66 4.86 -6.09
CA MET A 132 -7.61 5.55 -6.83
C MET A 132 -6.21 5.05 -6.45
N LEU A 133 -5.97 4.74 -5.18
CA LEU A 133 -4.71 4.14 -4.72
C LEU A 133 -4.50 2.73 -5.29
N LEU A 134 -5.55 1.91 -5.38
CA LEU A 134 -5.50 0.60 -6.02
C LEU A 134 -5.22 0.70 -7.53
N GLU A 135 -5.86 1.63 -8.24
CA GLU A 135 -5.59 1.86 -9.66
C GLU A 135 -4.13 2.28 -9.91
N ILE A 136 -3.62 3.18 -9.06
CA ILE A 136 -2.21 3.58 -9.10
C ILE A 136 -1.30 2.38 -8.85
N TRP A 137 -1.63 1.55 -7.86
CA TRP A 137 -0.88 0.35 -7.52
C TRP A 137 -0.77 -0.61 -8.71
N THR A 138 -1.91 -0.91 -9.35
CA THR A 138 -1.97 -1.77 -10.54
C THR A 138 -1.21 -1.16 -11.72
N ARG A 139 -1.37 0.15 -11.98
CA ARG A 139 -0.63 0.86 -13.06
C ARG A 139 0.88 0.84 -12.84
N CYS A 140 1.35 0.76 -11.60
CA CYS A 140 2.76 0.58 -11.26
C CYS A 140 3.28 -0.85 -11.45
N GLY A 141 2.43 -1.80 -11.87
CA GLY A 141 2.79 -3.21 -12.02
C GLY A 141 3.14 -3.88 -10.69
N LEU A 142 2.54 -3.41 -9.59
CA LEU A 142 2.77 -3.99 -8.26
C LEU A 142 1.87 -5.20 -8.02
N PRO A 143 2.26 -6.15 -7.16
CA PRO A 143 1.52 -7.40 -6.97
C PRO A 143 0.10 -7.14 -6.45
N ASP A 144 -0.90 -7.75 -7.07
CA ASP A 144 -2.31 -7.62 -6.65
C ASP A 144 -2.54 -8.13 -5.23
N CYS A 145 -1.82 -9.19 -4.84
CA CYS A 145 -1.87 -9.77 -3.51
C CYS A 145 -0.67 -9.30 -2.69
N TYR A 146 -0.88 -8.27 -1.87
CA TYR A 146 0.14 -7.72 -0.99
C TYR A 146 -0.50 -7.10 0.26
N HIS A 147 0.28 -6.85 1.31
CA HIS A 147 -0.24 -6.25 2.55
C HIS A 147 -0.91 -4.89 2.31
N THR A 148 -0.34 -4.07 1.41
CA THR A 148 -0.90 -2.76 1.05
C THR A 148 -2.27 -2.88 0.40
N THR A 149 -2.44 -3.78 -0.57
CA THR A 149 -3.73 -3.97 -1.26
C THR A 149 -4.77 -4.56 -0.31
N GLU A 150 -4.36 -5.44 0.62
CA GLU A 150 -5.21 -5.91 1.72
C GLU A 150 -5.68 -4.75 2.60
N THR A 151 -4.77 -3.85 3.00
CA THR A 151 -5.10 -2.68 3.80
C THR A 151 -6.09 -1.76 3.09
N LEU A 152 -5.88 -1.49 1.79
CA LEU A 152 -6.78 -0.64 1.00
C LEU A 152 -8.18 -1.28 0.86
N HIS A 153 -8.26 -2.57 0.53
CA HIS A 153 -9.54 -3.27 0.50
C HIS A 153 -10.22 -3.33 1.87
N LEU A 154 -9.46 -3.41 2.97
CA LEU A 154 -10.01 -3.32 4.32
C LEU A 154 -10.58 -1.92 4.61
N GLN A 155 -9.91 -0.84 4.18
CA GLN A 155 -10.47 0.51 4.30
C GLN A 155 -11.77 0.65 3.51
N ILE A 156 -11.83 0.13 2.27
CA ILE A 156 -13.05 0.13 1.45
C ILE A 156 -14.16 -0.67 2.14
N CYS A 157 -13.84 -1.86 2.65
CA CYS A 157 -14.80 -2.71 3.35
C CYS A 157 -15.42 -1.99 4.56
N LEU A 158 -14.58 -1.40 5.43
CA LEU A 158 -15.04 -0.66 6.60
C LEU A 158 -15.88 0.57 6.22
N ALA A 159 -15.44 1.35 5.23
CA ALA A 159 -16.16 2.53 4.76
C ALA A 159 -17.49 2.18 4.07
N ALA A 160 -17.50 1.15 3.23
CA ALA A 160 -18.70 0.68 2.53
C ALA A 160 -19.77 0.20 3.50
N LYS A 161 -19.37 -0.49 4.58
CA LYS A 161 -20.29 -0.88 5.66
C LYS A 161 -20.94 0.34 6.33
N GLN A 162 -20.15 1.39 6.61
CA GLN A 162 -20.66 2.62 7.23
C GLN A 162 -21.51 3.47 6.27
N ALA A 163 -21.24 3.39 4.97
CA ALA A 163 -22.01 4.07 3.92
C ALA A 163 -23.27 3.31 3.48
N GLY A 164 -23.52 2.11 4.00
CA GLY A 164 -24.64 1.25 3.57
C GLY A 164 -24.48 0.65 2.17
N MET A 165 -23.26 0.62 1.62
CA MET A 165 -22.96 0.11 0.27
C MET A 165 -22.65 -1.40 0.30
N LEU A 166 -23.71 -2.22 0.44
CA LEU A 166 -23.58 -3.66 0.69
C LEU A 166 -22.76 -4.43 -0.36
N GLU A 167 -23.03 -4.22 -1.64
CA GLU A 167 -22.30 -4.91 -2.72
C GLU A 167 -20.79 -4.61 -2.69
N LYS A 168 -20.45 -3.34 -2.40
CA LYS A 168 -19.06 -2.88 -2.35
C LYS A 168 -18.33 -3.43 -1.13
N TYR A 169 -19.05 -3.54 -0.01
CA TYR A 169 -18.59 -4.23 1.19
C TYR A 169 -18.26 -5.69 0.89
N GLU A 170 -19.20 -6.45 0.30
CA GLU A 170 -19.01 -7.88 0.01
C GLU A 170 -17.83 -8.12 -0.93
N ARG A 171 -17.74 -7.36 -2.02
CA ARG A 171 -16.65 -7.45 -2.99
C ARG A 171 -15.28 -7.19 -2.34
N SER A 172 -15.20 -6.17 -1.49
CA SER A 172 -13.95 -5.79 -0.82
C SER A 172 -13.58 -6.79 0.28
N ALA A 173 -14.56 -7.31 1.03
CA ALA A 173 -14.37 -8.37 2.02
C ALA A 173 -13.83 -9.65 1.37
N GLN A 174 -14.38 -10.04 0.20
CA GLN A 174 -13.88 -11.18 -0.56
C GLN A 174 -12.43 -10.98 -1.00
N LYS A 175 -12.07 -9.78 -1.47
CA LYS A 175 -10.68 -9.44 -1.84
C LYS A 175 -9.74 -9.52 -0.64
N VAL A 176 -10.13 -8.98 0.52
CA VAL A 176 -9.34 -9.12 1.77
C VAL A 176 -9.13 -10.59 2.10
N SER A 177 -10.18 -11.41 2.07
CA SER A 177 -10.10 -12.85 2.35
C SER A 177 -9.12 -13.55 1.42
N THR A 178 -9.23 -13.32 0.10
CA THR A 178 -8.33 -13.89 -0.90
C THR A 178 -6.88 -13.47 -0.70
N ILE A 179 -6.61 -12.18 -0.44
CA ILE A 179 -5.23 -11.71 -0.23
C ILE A 179 -4.63 -12.31 1.04
N ARG A 180 -5.41 -12.39 2.12
CA ARG A 180 -4.96 -13.01 3.38
C ARG A 180 -4.65 -14.49 3.20
N GLN A 181 -5.49 -15.22 2.46
CA GLN A 181 -5.26 -16.63 2.14
C GLN A 181 -3.96 -16.81 1.34
N ILE A 182 -3.76 -16.01 0.30
CA ILE A 182 -2.57 -16.09 -0.56
C ILE A 182 -1.30 -15.69 0.21
N CYS A 183 -1.36 -14.59 0.97
CA CYS A 183 -0.19 -14.07 1.68
C CYS A 183 0.05 -14.75 3.04
N GLY A 184 -0.84 -15.63 3.49
CA GLY A 184 -0.76 -16.29 4.80
C GLY A 184 -0.98 -15.37 6.00
N TYR A 185 -1.74 -14.28 5.83
CA TYR A 185 -2.07 -13.40 6.96
C TYR A 185 -3.13 -14.04 7.84
N SER A 186 -2.84 -14.18 9.13
CA SER A 186 -3.76 -14.77 10.10
C SER A 186 -4.98 -13.88 10.34
N HIS A 187 -6.17 -14.48 10.49
CA HIS A 187 -7.37 -13.77 10.91
C HIS A 187 -7.20 -13.23 12.35
N PRO A 188 -7.53 -11.94 12.62
CA PRO A 188 -7.56 -11.43 13.99
C PRO A 188 -8.69 -12.02 14.86
N GLU A 189 -9.48 -12.98 14.38
CA GLU A 189 -10.57 -13.60 15.14
C GLU A 189 -10.09 -14.59 16.23
N ASN A 190 -8.79 -14.81 16.39
CA ASN A 190 -8.22 -15.62 17.49
C ASN A 190 -7.55 -14.79 18.60
N LEU A 191 -7.91 -13.51 18.76
CA LEU A 191 -7.43 -12.64 19.84
C LEU A 191 -8.43 -12.48 21.00
N VAL A 192 -9.41 -13.36 21.10
CA VAL A 192 -10.25 -13.51 22.30
C VAL A 192 -10.10 -14.91 22.85
N SER A 193 -9.17 -15.04 23.80
CA SER A 193 -9.14 -16.08 24.83
C SER A 193 -8.40 -15.53 26.04
#